data_AF-A0A1I6YW96-F1
#
_entry.id   AF-A0A1I6YW96-F1
#
_cell.length_a   1.000
_cell.length_b   1.000
_cell.length_c   1.000
_cell.angle_alpha   90.00
_cell.angle_beta   90.00
_cell.angle_gamma   90.00
#
_symmetry.space_group_name_H-M   'P 1'
#
loop_
_entity.id
_entity.type
_entity.pdbx_description
1 polymer ?
#
loop_
_entity_poly.entity_id
_entity_poly.type
_entity_poly.pdbx_seq_one_letter_code
_entity_poly.pdbx_strand_id
1 'polypeptide(L)'
;MWGKIEGQRLRLAKMYIADYCLALREESGNVDIPYVVARINNEFHLVPESEMLSLINDIGYFFHCLDNQQVEALDRGGYWKWKAVSALEAKAELERNLNQLQA
;
A
#
# COMPACT_ATOMS: atom_id res chain seq x y z
N MET A 1 13.87 -20.60 1.22
CA MET A 1 13.15 -19.95 2.33
C MET A 1 12.28 -18.88 1.70
N TRP A 2 10.96 -18.97 1.81
CA TRP A 2 10.10 -17.79 1.60
C TRP A 2 10.19 -16.95 2.88
N GLY A 3 10.68 -15.72 2.78
CA GLY A 3 10.80 -14.82 3.92
C GLY A 3 9.42 -14.36 4.37
N LYS A 4 9.10 -14.58 5.65
CA LYS A 4 7.86 -14.10 6.24
C LYS A 4 7.93 -12.59 6.41
N ILE A 5 6.96 -11.85 5.88
CA ILE A 5 6.90 -10.39 6.04
C ILE A 5 6.43 -10.07 7.47
N GLU A 6 7.38 -9.75 8.36
CA GLU A 6 7.10 -9.42 9.77
C GLU A 6 7.76 -8.11 10.21
N GLY A 7 7.32 -7.60 11.38
CA GLY A 7 7.92 -6.44 12.03
C GLY A 7 8.00 -5.20 11.13
N GLN A 8 9.21 -4.67 10.93
CA GLN A 8 9.42 -3.49 10.09
C GLN A 8 9.10 -3.75 8.61
N ARG A 9 9.27 -4.98 8.11
CA ARG A 9 8.89 -5.36 6.74
C ARG A 9 7.37 -5.30 6.57
N LEU A 10 6.60 -5.79 7.54
CA LEU A 10 5.14 -5.71 7.53
C LEU A 10 4.63 -4.26 7.61
N ARG A 11 5.31 -3.39 8.36
CA ARG A 11 4.98 -1.96 8.39
C ARG A 11 5.20 -1.29 7.02
N LEU A 12 6.30 -1.61 6.33
CA LEU A 12 6.55 -1.12 4.97
C LEU A 12 5.53 -1.66 3.96
N ALA A 13 5.19 -2.96 4.04
CA ALA A 13 4.14 -3.57 3.21
C ALA A 13 2.79 -2.84 3.37
N LYS A 14 2.38 -2.52 4.61
CA LYS A 14 1.15 -1.76 4.89
C LYS A 14 1.16 -0.37 4.24
N MET A 15 2.29 0.32 4.23
CA MET A 15 2.45 1.61 3.55
C MET A 15 2.31 1.46 2.03
N TYR A 16 3.04 0.53 1.41
CA TYR A 16 2.95 0.31 -0.05
C TYR A 16 1.55 -0.10 -0.53
N ILE A 17 0.77 -0.80 0.30
CA ILE A 17 -0.63 -1.13 -0.04
C ILE A 17 -1.53 0.10 0.08
N ALA A 18 -1.32 0.96 1.07
CA ALA A 18 -2.05 2.21 1.22
C ALA A 18 -1.76 3.18 0.06
N ASP A 19 -0.49 3.28 -0.34
CA ASP A 19 -0.01 3.99 -1.54
C ASP A 19 -0.72 3.49 -2.81
N TYR A 20 -0.80 2.17 -3.00
CA TYR A 20 -1.52 1.56 -4.13
C TYR A 20 -3.04 1.85 -4.09
N CYS A 21 -3.66 1.85 -2.90
CA CYS A 21 -5.05 2.24 -2.74
C CYS A 21 -5.28 3.72 -3.09
N LEU A 22 -4.32 4.60 -2.83
CA LEU A 22 -4.37 6.01 -3.22
C LEU A 22 -4.38 6.16 -4.74
N ALA A 23 -3.43 5.51 -5.44
CA ALA A 23 -3.38 5.52 -6.91
C ALA A 23 -4.65 4.95 -7.56
N LEU A 24 -5.20 3.85 -7.02
CA LEU A 24 -6.48 3.29 -7.48
C LEU A 24 -7.63 4.29 -7.38
N ARG A 25 -7.70 5.05 -6.29
CA ARG A 25 -8.73 6.09 -6.11
C ARG A 25 -8.49 7.29 -7.02
N GLU A 26 -7.25 7.71 -7.24
CA GLU A 26 -6.94 8.82 -8.15
C GLU A 26 -7.38 8.51 -9.59
N GLU A 27 -7.25 7.25 -10.04
CA GLU A 27 -7.67 6.84 -11.38
C GLU A 27 -9.19 6.61 -11.51
N SER A 28 -9.85 6.08 -10.46
CA SER A 28 -11.26 5.63 -10.54
C SER A 28 -12.27 6.43 -9.70
N GLY A 29 -11.81 7.41 -8.92
CA GLY A 29 -12.62 8.27 -8.05
C GLY A 29 -13.04 7.65 -6.71
N ASN A 30 -12.88 6.33 -6.52
CA ASN A 30 -13.22 5.63 -5.27
C ASN A 30 -12.31 4.38 -5.09
N VAL A 31 -12.18 3.85 -3.87
CA VAL A 31 -11.45 2.59 -3.62
C VAL A 31 -12.07 1.78 -2.50
N ASP A 32 -12.29 0.49 -2.73
CA ASP A 32 -12.68 -0.49 -1.71
C ASP A 32 -11.42 -1.07 -1.06
N ILE A 33 -10.94 -0.41 -0.01
CA ILE A 33 -9.74 -0.84 0.74
C ILE A 33 -9.90 -2.27 1.29
N PRO A 34 -11.00 -2.66 1.97
CA PRO A 34 -11.21 -4.05 2.39
C PRO A 34 -11.02 -5.08 1.28
N TYR A 35 -11.60 -4.87 0.10
CA TYR A 35 -11.46 -5.78 -1.04
C TYR A 35 -10.01 -5.85 -1.55
N VAL A 36 -9.36 -4.70 -1.73
CA VAL A 36 -7.96 -4.63 -2.21
C VAL A 36 -7.01 -5.31 -1.22
N VAL A 37 -7.15 -5.04 0.08
CA VAL A 37 -6.32 -5.64 1.14
C VAL A 37 -6.54 -7.15 1.23
N ALA A 38 -7.79 -7.62 1.20
CA ALA A 38 -8.08 -9.05 1.25
C ALA A 38 -7.47 -9.80 0.06
N ARG A 39 -7.55 -9.23 -1.14
CA ARG A 39 -6.91 -9.80 -2.34
C ARG A 39 -5.39 -9.87 -2.20
N ILE A 40 -4.74 -8.79 -1.79
CA ILE A 40 -3.28 -8.74 -1.63
C ILE A 40 -2.83 -9.72 -0.52
N ASN A 41 -3.57 -9.83 0.58
CA ASN A 41 -3.23 -10.79 1.63
C ASN A 41 -3.40 -12.25 1.19
N ASN A 42 -4.37 -12.54 0.31
CA ASN A 42 -4.51 -13.86 -0.30
C ASN A 42 -3.35 -14.18 -1.28
N GLU A 43 -2.83 -13.18 -2.00
CA GLU A 43 -1.70 -13.33 -2.93
C GLU A 43 -0.33 -13.41 -2.22
N PHE A 44 -0.12 -12.67 -1.10
CA PHE A 44 1.19 -12.52 -0.44
C PHE A 44 1.30 -13.06 1.00
N HIS A 45 0.20 -13.54 1.58
CA HIS A 45 0.13 -14.14 2.93
C HIS A 45 0.77 -13.28 4.04
N LEU A 46 0.41 -11.99 4.09
CA LEU A 46 1.01 -11.00 5.00
C LEU A 46 0.63 -11.26 6.47
N VAL A 47 -0.63 -11.62 6.73
CA VAL A 47 -1.19 -11.93 8.05
C VAL A 47 -2.17 -13.11 7.97
N PRO A 48 -2.39 -13.88 9.06
CA PRO A 48 -3.47 -14.87 9.11
C PRO A 48 -4.85 -14.19 9.05
N GLU A 49 -5.88 -14.95 8.64
CA GLU A 49 -7.25 -14.46 8.47
C GLU A 49 -7.82 -13.79 9.75
N SER A 50 -7.45 -14.30 10.93
CA SER A 50 -7.79 -13.73 12.24
C SER A 50 -7.29 -12.30 12.47
N GLU A 51 -6.28 -11.86 11.71
CA GLU A 51 -5.69 -10.51 11.78
C GLU A 51 -6.08 -9.64 10.58
N MET A 52 -6.89 -10.15 9.63
CA MET A 52 -7.30 -9.42 8.42
C MET A 52 -7.96 -8.07 8.74
N LEU A 53 -8.84 -8.02 9.74
CA LEU A 53 -9.50 -6.78 10.15
C LEU A 53 -8.49 -5.73 10.67
N SER A 54 -7.49 -6.17 11.44
CA SER A 54 -6.41 -5.30 11.91
C SER A 54 -5.55 -4.80 10.76
N LEU A 55 -5.24 -5.65 9.78
CA LEU A 55 -4.51 -5.26 8.56
C LEU A 55 -5.28 -4.23 7.74
N ILE A 56 -6.59 -4.42 7.55
CA ILE A 56 -7.48 -3.46 6.86
C ILE A 56 -7.50 -2.12 7.60
N ASN A 57 -7.64 -2.13 8.93
CA ASN A 57 -7.67 -0.91 9.74
C ASN A 57 -6.34 -0.15 9.69
N ASP A 58 -5.21 -0.84 9.81
CA ASP A 58 -3.89 -0.22 9.72
C ASP A 58 -3.66 0.41 8.34
N ILE A 59 -4.01 -0.30 7.26
CA ILE A 59 -3.87 0.19 5.88
C ILE A 59 -4.82 1.36 5.61
N GLY A 60 -6.06 1.29 6.11
CA GLY A 60 -7.02 2.41 6.05
C GLY A 60 -6.50 3.64 6.79
N TYR A 61 -5.87 3.47 7.96
CA TYR A 61 -5.21 4.56 8.67
C TYR A 61 -4.06 5.16 7.85
N PHE A 62 -3.15 4.34 7.31
CA PHE A 62 -2.07 4.84 6.44
C PHE A 62 -2.63 5.56 5.20
N PHE A 63 -3.64 4.99 4.55
CA PHE A 63 -4.30 5.58 3.39
C PHE A 63 -4.86 6.96 3.72
N HIS A 64 -5.60 7.10 4.82
CA HIS A 64 -6.10 8.41 5.26
C HIS A 64 -4.97 9.37 5.64
N CYS A 65 -3.86 8.90 6.22
CA CYS A 65 -2.70 9.75 6.48
C CYS A 65 -2.04 10.25 5.18
N LEU A 66 -1.93 9.42 4.15
CA LEU A 66 -1.34 9.77 2.85
C LEU A 66 -2.24 10.71 2.06
N ASP A 67 -3.53 10.41 2.01
CA ASP A 67 -4.59 11.23 1.41
C ASP A 67 -4.62 12.65 2.01
N ASN A 68 -4.70 12.75 3.34
CA ASN A 68 -4.73 14.04 4.03
C ASN A 68 -3.40 14.82 3.98
N GLN A 69 -2.30 14.24 3.44
CA GLN A 69 -1.03 14.95 3.30
C GLN A 69 -0.95 15.88 2.08
N GLN A 70 -1.95 15.89 1.17
CA GLN A 70 -2.04 16.82 0.01
C GLN A 70 -0.71 16.98 -0.76
N VAL A 71 -0.13 15.86 -1.18
CA VAL A 71 1.29 15.75 -1.59
C VAL A 71 1.48 16.08 -3.08
N GLU A 72 1.14 17.30 -3.48
CA GLU A 72 1.26 17.77 -4.87
C GLU A 72 2.70 18.13 -5.31
N ALA A 73 3.73 18.06 -4.43
CA ALA A 73 4.70 19.16 -4.13
C ALA A 73 6.23 18.88 -3.95
N LEU A 74 6.85 17.84 -4.54
CA LEU A 74 8.29 17.91 -4.90
C LEU A 74 8.49 18.95 -5.99
N ASP A 75 8.76 20.15 -5.51
CA ASP A 75 9.78 21.01 -6.06
C ASP A 75 11.16 20.65 -5.46
N ARG A 76 12.23 21.18 -6.05
CA ARG A 76 13.65 20.97 -5.68
C ARG A 76 14.02 21.38 -4.24
N GLY A 77 13.07 21.90 -3.46
CA GLY A 77 13.21 22.32 -2.05
C GLY A 77 12.91 21.25 -0.98
N GLY A 78 12.48 20.03 -1.34
CA GLY A 78 12.49 18.88 -0.41
C GLY A 78 11.19 18.52 0.33
N TYR A 79 10.02 18.79 -0.23
CA TYR A 79 8.73 18.23 0.22
C TYR A 79 8.26 17.15 -0.75
N TRP A 80 7.70 16.04 -0.29
CA TRP A 80 7.34 14.89 -1.14
C TRP A 80 6.35 15.27 -2.29
N LYS A 81 6.41 14.57 -3.43
CA LYS A 81 5.37 14.54 -4.48
C LYS A 81 4.89 13.11 -4.59
N TRP A 82 3.58 12.90 -4.60
CA TRP A 82 3.07 11.69 -5.21
C TRP A 82 3.24 11.83 -6.72
N LYS A 83 4.07 10.94 -7.30
CA LYS A 83 4.14 10.80 -8.75
C LYS A 83 2.85 10.08 -9.13
N ALA A 84 1.96 10.75 -9.88
CA ALA A 84 0.78 10.10 -10.45
C ALA A 84 1.25 8.97 -11.37
N VAL A 85 1.25 7.75 -10.83
CA VAL A 85 1.46 6.49 -11.54
C VAL A 85 0.09 5.87 -11.79
N SER A 86 -0.10 5.33 -12.99
CA SER A 86 -1.32 4.57 -13.29
C SER A 86 -1.49 3.42 -12.31
N ALA A 87 -2.73 2.97 -12.06
CA ALA A 87 -3.01 1.82 -11.21
C ALA A 87 -2.24 0.56 -11.66
N LEU A 88 -1.96 0.42 -12.96
CA LEU A 88 -1.13 -0.65 -13.51
C LEU A 88 0.34 -0.55 -13.07
N GLU A 89 0.95 0.64 -13.16
CA GLU A 89 2.32 0.88 -12.69
C GLU A 89 2.42 0.73 -11.17
N ALA A 90 1.45 1.28 -10.44
CA ALA A 90 1.36 1.17 -8.98
C ALA A 90 1.21 -0.29 -8.52
N LYS A 91 0.46 -1.13 -9.23
CA LYS A 91 0.38 -2.58 -8.97
C LYS A 91 1.73 -3.27 -9.21
N ALA A 92 2.39 -2.99 -10.33
CA ALA A 92 3.69 -3.57 -10.67
C ALA A 92 4.81 -3.11 -9.73
N GLU A 93 4.70 -1.92 -9.13
CA GLU A 93 5.60 -1.44 -8.07
C GLU A 93 5.28 -2.10 -6.73
N LEU A 94 4.01 -2.19 -6.34
CA LEU A 94 3.58 -2.91 -5.14
C LEU A 94 4.07 -4.37 -5.15
N GLU A 95 3.82 -5.11 -6.24
CA GLU A 95 4.27 -6.49 -6.39
C GLU A 95 5.79 -6.62 -6.26
N ARG A 96 6.55 -5.71 -6.87
CA ARG A 96 8.01 -5.68 -6.77
C ARG A 96 8.47 -5.46 -5.32
N ASN A 97 7.86 -4.50 -4.64
CA ASN A 97 8.23 -4.14 -3.27
C ASN A 97 7.85 -5.26 -2.28
N LEU A 98 6.68 -5.88 -2.43
CA LEU A 98 6.27 -7.03 -1.60
C LEU A 98 7.18 -8.24 -1.84
N ASN A 99 7.51 -8.56 -3.09
CA ASN A 99 8.46 -9.65 -3.41
C ASN A 99 9.86 -9.37 -2.84
N GLN A 100 10.35 -8.12 -2.84
CA GLN A 100 11.61 -7.75 -2.20
C GLN A 100 11.57 -7.93 -0.66
N LEU A 101 10.42 -7.69 -0.03
CA LEU A 101 10.23 -7.92 1.41
C LEU A 101 10.14 -9.40 1.79
N GLN A 102 9.91 -10.31 0.83
CA GLN A 102 9.95 -11.77 1.03
C GLN A 102 11.35 -12.40 0.83
N ALA A 103 12.35 -11.62 0.40
CA ALA A 103 13.73 -12.06 0.20
C ALA A 103 14.61 -11.96 1.47
#